data_AF-A0A3N2HYR2-F1
#
_entry.id   AF-A0A3N2HYR2-F1
#
_cell.length_a   1.000
_cell.length_b   1.000
_cell.length_c   1.000
_cell.angle_alpha   90.00
_cell.angle_beta   90.00
_cell.angle_gamma   90.00
#
_symmetry.space_group_name_H-M   'P 1'
#
loop_
_entity.id
_entity.type
_entity.pdbx_description
1 polymer ?
#
loop_
_entity_poly.entity_id
_entity_poly.type
_entity_poly.pdbx_seq_one_letter_code
_entity_poly.pdbx_strand_id
1 'polypeptide(L)'
;MIVDGDPGVGSVEGVQQLAKARRTEADDLEVAASRLAEAASWGTECWRGRSGEQFVASITDVSSEVTAVARGLERHAEALEAYATQLSFIQGAKQTLEARRAMAEKTLLSTGATLKAIMLEAQDAARDDLIGIVVEAEYRSGERSALQRRIDDEQRELEVVASLWSELVEERAAIDRRCIAALQSAEAMGALPQVTAAAVSTASAEQLLALLAGLSATELMLLLEQHPELTNKAFLADPERVRAWWDELGRQGARNADELTALQLALVRGAPAIIGALDGLPPSVRVAANVFTAKRRIAEIDGLVGPIRRRRLAGDAELLAALARERAYLERAVAQPPMVQLYLFDPAKSRIVEMIGEWNDRTRTVLTYVPGTLTNMDSFYGKKASLQQMAKWLEGNDPDGTSVAFVFKDGVFPGGAEGSKNAAEFVGAFAQANDPEFARKTSKALYDFQLGLAVDPIRSEPGYRDVAIGHSWGLANITSAEVHGATYNKVISLAGAGMPPEWQPRAGTTYTDYSYWDFLMQAQSTGGVWGGRNPNRSDEFDSRGYYVSPHDVELEETGASYTPVWKLDDNHALVAQSSDDNAPVRDALTDEIYEELRD
;
A
#
# COMPACT_ATOMS: atom_id res chain seq x y z
N MET A 1 53.47 9.43 -10.27
CA MET A 1 52.14 10.03 -10.54
C MET A 1 51.24 9.57 -9.40
N ILE A 2 50.61 10.52 -8.74
CA ILE A 2 50.07 10.45 -7.37
C ILE A 2 48.83 9.55 -7.30
N VAL A 3 48.88 8.48 -6.49
CA VAL A 3 47.79 8.04 -5.60
C VAL A 3 48.44 7.49 -4.33
N ASP A 4 49.10 8.37 -3.56
CA ASP A 4 49.56 8.05 -2.21
C ASP A 4 48.38 8.32 -1.27
N GLY A 5 47.42 7.38 -1.24
CA GLY A 5 46.38 7.40 -0.21
C GLY A 5 47.03 7.01 1.12
N ASP A 6 46.81 7.77 2.19
CA ASP A 6 47.27 7.36 3.52
C ASP A 6 46.33 6.22 4.03
N PRO A 7 46.80 4.95 4.07
CA PRO A 7 45.94 3.81 4.42
C PRO A 7 45.54 3.82 5.91
N GLY A 8 46.26 4.58 6.74
CA GLY A 8 46.04 4.67 8.19
C GLY A 8 45.09 5.79 8.63
N VAL A 9 44.49 6.56 7.72
CA VAL A 9 43.60 7.68 8.09
C VAL A 9 42.38 7.20 8.89
N GLY A 10 42.15 7.83 10.04
CA GLY A 10 40.97 7.60 10.89
C GLY A 10 41.34 7.36 12.36
N SER A 11 40.33 7.42 13.22
CA SER A 11 40.48 7.16 14.66
C SER A 11 39.91 5.79 15.02
N VAL A 12 40.78 4.85 15.40
CA VAL A 12 40.37 3.53 15.92
C VAL A 12 39.53 3.70 17.20
N GLU A 13 39.99 4.55 18.12
CA GLU A 13 39.28 4.85 19.37
C GLU A 13 37.91 5.46 19.12
N GLY A 14 37.80 6.38 18.14
CA GLY A 14 36.53 7.00 17.77
C GLY A 14 35.53 5.98 17.22
N VAL A 15 35.97 5.05 16.37
CA VAL A 15 35.13 3.96 15.87
C VAL A 15 34.70 3.03 17.00
N GLN A 16 35.61 2.68 17.91
CA GLN A 16 35.28 1.84 19.08
C GLN A 16 34.27 2.52 20.01
N GLN A 17 34.37 3.84 20.19
CA GLN A 17 33.37 4.60 20.96
C GLN A 17 31.99 4.56 20.31
N LEU A 18 31.91 4.69 18.98
CA LEU A 18 30.65 4.54 18.25
C LEU A 18 30.08 3.14 18.37
N ALA A 19 30.90 2.10 18.25
CA ALA A 19 30.46 0.72 18.44
C ALA A 19 29.89 0.48 19.84
N LYS A 20 30.59 0.98 20.86
CA LYS A 20 30.14 0.91 22.26
C LYS A 20 28.80 1.63 22.46
N ALA A 21 28.64 2.83 21.90
CA ALA A 21 27.39 3.57 21.97
C ALA A 21 26.23 2.78 21.35
N ARG A 22 26.44 2.15 20.18
CA ARG A 22 25.43 1.29 19.54
C ARG A 22 25.05 0.09 20.41
N ARG A 23 26.04 -0.55 21.03
CA ARG A 23 25.82 -1.70 21.92
C ARG A 23 25.04 -1.32 23.18
N THR A 24 25.38 -0.19 23.81
CA THR A 24 24.64 0.31 24.98
C THR A 24 23.18 0.63 24.65
N GLU A 25 22.90 1.25 23.50
CA GLU A 25 21.52 1.49 23.07
C GLU A 25 20.77 0.19 22.75
N ALA A 26 21.45 -0.81 22.18
CA ALA A 26 20.86 -2.13 21.98
C ALA A 26 20.47 -2.78 23.32
N ASP A 27 21.37 -2.77 24.31
CA ASP A 27 21.10 -3.28 25.66
C ASP A 27 19.88 -2.59 26.29
N ASP A 28 19.78 -1.26 26.16
CA ASP A 28 18.65 -0.48 26.69
C ASP A 28 17.31 -0.86 26.01
N LEU A 29 17.33 -1.10 24.70
CA LEU A 29 16.15 -1.56 23.95
C LEU A 29 15.77 -3.01 24.31
N GLU A 30 16.72 -3.91 24.53
CA GLU A 30 16.43 -5.27 24.99
C GLU A 30 15.77 -5.29 26.38
N VAL A 31 16.23 -4.41 27.28
CA VAL A 31 15.60 -4.20 28.59
C VAL A 31 14.17 -3.68 28.42
N ALA A 32 13.95 -2.72 27.51
CA ALA A 32 12.62 -2.21 27.22
C ALA A 32 11.69 -3.29 26.64
N ALA A 33 12.17 -4.10 25.68
CA ALA A 33 11.43 -5.21 25.09
C ALA A 33 11.03 -6.24 26.15
N SER A 34 11.94 -6.56 27.07
CA SER A 34 11.69 -7.48 28.19
C SER A 34 10.60 -6.94 29.12
N ARG A 35 10.63 -5.65 29.47
CA ARG A 35 9.58 -5.01 30.29
C ARG A 35 8.22 -5.00 29.58
N LEU A 36 8.19 -4.82 28.27
CA LEU A 36 6.97 -4.92 27.47
C LEU A 36 6.43 -6.36 27.47
N ALA A 37 7.30 -7.36 27.31
CA ALA A 37 6.91 -8.77 27.39
C ALA A 37 6.35 -9.14 28.78
N GLU A 38 6.96 -8.64 29.85
CA GLU A 38 6.43 -8.78 31.22
C GLU A 38 5.04 -8.14 31.36
N ALA A 39 4.85 -6.93 30.82
CA ALA A 39 3.55 -6.26 30.83
C ALA A 39 2.48 -7.03 30.06
N ALA A 40 2.82 -7.64 28.93
CA ALA A 40 1.92 -8.52 28.18
C ALA A 40 1.58 -9.80 28.97
N SER A 41 2.56 -10.42 29.62
CA SER A 41 2.35 -11.58 30.49
C SER A 41 1.39 -11.24 31.62
N TRP A 42 1.64 -10.13 32.31
CA TRP A 42 0.77 -9.67 33.40
C TRP A 42 -0.64 -9.34 32.90
N GLY A 43 -0.76 -8.67 31.75
CA GLY A 43 -2.04 -8.39 31.10
C GLY A 43 -2.83 -9.67 30.80
N THR A 44 -2.16 -10.72 30.34
CA THR A 44 -2.78 -12.03 30.08
C THR A 44 -3.34 -12.66 31.36
N GLU A 45 -2.64 -12.52 32.48
CA GLU A 45 -3.05 -13.08 33.76
C GLU A 45 -4.17 -12.28 34.44
N CYS A 46 -4.06 -10.95 34.43
CA CYS A 46 -4.88 -10.07 35.28
C CYS A 46 -6.06 -9.43 34.53
N TRP A 47 -6.00 -9.32 33.20
CA TRP A 47 -7.00 -8.63 32.39
C TRP A 47 -7.66 -9.59 31.40
N ARG A 48 -8.72 -10.27 31.86
CA ARG A 48 -9.51 -11.20 31.04
C ARG A 48 -10.56 -10.46 30.22
N GLY A 49 -10.79 -10.93 28.99
CA GLY A 49 -11.77 -10.40 28.04
C GLY A 49 -11.11 -9.70 26.84
N ARG A 50 -11.92 -9.39 25.81
CA ARG A 50 -11.45 -8.88 24.51
C ARG A 50 -10.55 -7.65 24.58
N SER A 51 -10.80 -6.73 25.52
CA SER A 51 -9.95 -5.55 25.70
C SER A 51 -8.56 -5.89 26.23
N GLY A 52 -8.46 -6.88 27.11
CA GLY A 52 -7.18 -7.41 27.59
C GLY A 52 -6.44 -8.17 26.50
N GLU A 53 -7.13 -9.02 25.72
CA GLU A 53 -6.56 -9.73 24.57
C GLU A 53 -5.97 -8.75 23.53
N GLN A 54 -6.70 -7.68 23.21
CA GLN A 54 -6.25 -6.67 22.27
C GLN A 54 -5.07 -5.84 22.81
N PHE A 55 -5.06 -5.52 24.10
CA PHE A 55 -3.94 -4.85 24.76
C PHE A 55 -2.68 -5.71 24.73
N VAL A 56 -2.79 -7.00 25.09
CA VAL A 56 -1.69 -7.97 25.05
C VAL A 56 -1.14 -8.08 23.63
N ALA A 57 -1.99 -8.27 22.63
CA ALA A 57 -1.56 -8.31 21.23
C ALA A 57 -0.81 -7.04 20.82
N SER A 58 -1.32 -5.86 21.19
CA SER A 58 -0.66 -4.59 20.88
C SER A 58 0.71 -4.44 21.54
N ILE A 59 0.88 -4.86 22.79
CA ILE A 59 2.18 -4.80 23.47
C ILE A 59 3.16 -5.82 22.90
N THR A 60 2.69 -7.03 22.54
CA THR A 60 3.51 -8.04 21.89
C THR A 60 4.03 -7.56 20.54
N ASP A 61 3.21 -6.86 19.75
CA ASP A 61 3.61 -6.25 18.49
C ASP A 61 4.76 -5.23 18.73
N VAL A 62 4.57 -4.29 19.68
CA VAL A 62 5.58 -3.27 20.00
C VAL A 62 6.87 -3.90 20.55
N SER A 63 6.78 -4.89 21.42
CA SER A 63 7.95 -5.62 21.96
C SER A 63 8.77 -6.28 20.84
N SER A 64 8.10 -6.83 19.84
CA SER A 64 8.74 -7.45 18.68
C SER A 64 9.48 -6.42 17.81
N GLU A 65 8.88 -5.25 17.58
CA GLU A 65 9.52 -4.16 16.84
C GLU A 65 10.75 -3.61 17.58
N VAL A 66 10.65 -3.39 18.90
CA VAL A 66 11.77 -2.94 19.73
C VAL A 66 12.93 -3.94 19.67
N THR A 67 12.63 -5.24 19.71
CA THR A 67 13.62 -6.31 19.59
C THR A 67 14.31 -6.30 18.22
N ALA A 68 13.58 -6.02 17.14
CA ALA A 68 14.17 -5.92 15.80
C ALA A 68 15.15 -4.75 15.69
N VAL A 69 14.80 -3.59 16.25
CA VAL A 69 15.69 -2.41 16.30
C VAL A 69 16.94 -2.70 17.13
N ALA A 70 16.79 -3.35 18.29
CA ALA A 70 17.92 -3.73 19.14
C ALA A 70 18.93 -4.60 18.35
N ARG A 71 18.46 -5.64 17.67
CA ARG A 71 19.31 -6.51 16.82
C ARG A 71 20.03 -5.74 15.72
N GLY A 72 19.37 -4.78 15.08
CA GLY A 72 20.01 -3.92 14.07
C GLY A 72 21.17 -3.09 14.64
N LEU A 73 20.99 -2.53 15.85
CA LEU A 73 22.05 -1.80 16.55
C LEU A 73 23.21 -2.71 16.99
N GLU A 74 22.94 -3.95 17.39
CA GLU A 74 23.99 -4.94 17.65
C GLU A 74 24.83 -5.21 16.40
N ARG A 75 24.19 -5.40 15.24
CA ARG A 75 24.90 -5.58 13.96
C ARG A 75 25.75 -4.38 13.58
N HIS A 76 25.28 -3.16 13.86
CA HIS A 76 26.11 -1.96 13.72
C HIS A 76 27.34 -2.00 14.64
N ALA A 77 27.17 -2.37 15.90
CA ALA A 77 28.28 -2.45 16.85
C ALA A 77 29.33 -3.47 16.40
N GLU A 78 28.91 -4.67 15.99
CA GLU A 78 29.80 -5.74 15.49
C GLU A 78 30.58 -5.30 14.25
N ALA A 79 29.91 -4.65 13.28
CA ALA A 79 30.55 -4.15 12.07
C ALA A 79 31.63 -3.10 12.37
N LEU A 80 31.33 -2.17 13.28
CA LEU A 80 32.26 -1.12 13.70
C LEU A 80 33.45 -1.67 14.50
N GLU A 81 33.24 -2.66 15.38
CA GLU A 81 34.31 -3.34 16.12
C GLU A 81 35.26 -4.08 15.20
N ALA A 82 34.71 -4.82 14.22
CA ALA A 82 35.50 -5.54 13.22
C ALA A 82 36.33 -4.56 12.36
N TYR A 83 35.74 -3.43 11.97
CA TYR A 83 36.42 -2.39 11.21
C TYR A 83 37.53 -1.71 12.03
N ALA A 84 37.26 -1.34 13.29
CA ALA A 84 38.26 -0.74 14.17
C ALA A 84 39.48 -1.66 14.39
N THR A 85 39.22 -2.95 14.57
CA THR A 85 40.27 -3.97 14.72
C THR A 85 41.17 -4.04 13.47
N GLN A 86 40.57 -4.09 12.28
CA GLN A 86 41.32 -4.13 11.03
C GLN A 86 42.07 -2.82 10.75
N LEU A 87 41.46 -1.66 11.03
CA LEU A 87 42.12 -0.37 10.89
C LEU A 87 43.34 -0.25 11.82
N SER A 88 43.28 -0.81 13.04
CA SER A 88 44.42 -0.85 13.95
C SER A 88 45.59 -1.66 13.40
N PHE A 89 45.31 -2.82 12.78
CA PHE A 89 46.35 -3.61 12.10
C PHE A 89 46.99 -2.83 10.94
N ILE A 90 46.18 -2.14 10.13
CA ILE A 90 46.67 -1.30 9.03
C ILE A 90 47.55 -0.15 9.54
N GLN A 91 47.14 0.54 10.62
CA GLN A 91 47.93 1.60 11.22
C GLN A 91 49.28 1.09 11.77
N GLY A 92 49.30 -0.11 12.37
CA GLY A 92 50.55 -0.75 12.83
C GLY A 92 51.48 -1.15 11.66
N ALA A 93 50.92 -1.73 10.59
CA ALA A 93 51.68 -2.07 9.38
C ALA A 93 52.25 -0.82 8.70
N LYS A 94 51.46 0.24 8.60
CA LYS A 94 51.89 1.55 8.07
C LYS A 94 53.10 2.08 8.83
N GLN A 95 53.05 2.14 10.16
CA GLN A 95 54.17 2.62 10.99
C GLN A 95 55.45 1.81 10.75
N THR A 96 55.31 0.48 10.58
CA THR A 96 56.44 -0.41 10.29
C THR A 96 57.06 -0.11 8.92
N LEU A 97 56.23 0.11 7.89
CA LEU A 97 56.70 0.45 6.54
C LEU A 97 57.34 1.85 6.49
N GLU A 98 56.77 2.83 7.19
CA GLU A 98 57.36 4.17 7.32
C GLU A 98 58.75 4.12 7.98
N ALA A 99 58.91 3.31 9.04
CA ALA A 99 60.20 3.11 9.69
C ALA A 99 61.23 2.43 8.76
N ARG A 100 60.82 1.40 8.01
CA ARG A 100 61.68 0.73 7.01
C ARG A 100 62.13 1.69 5.92
N ARG A 101 61.19 2.46 5.35
CA ARG A 101 61.47 3.49 4.34
C ARG A 101 62.47 4.53 4.86
N ALA A 102 62.23 5.09 6.04
CA ALA A 102 63.10 6.10 6.63
C ALA A 102 64.53 5.56 6.89
N MET A 103 64.64 4.29 7.31
CA MET A 103 65.93 3.64 7.53
C MET A 103 66.70 3.41 6.22
N ALA A 104 66.01 2.93 5.18
CA ALA A 104 66.60 2.72 3.86
C ALA A 104 67.03 4.05 3.23
N GLU A 105 66.18 5.07 3.25
CA GLU A 105 66.50 6.42 2.74
C GLU A 105 67.73 7.02 3.47
N LYS A 106 67.79 6.90 4.80
CA LYS A 106 68.95 7.36 5.59
C LYS A 106 70.23 6.60 5.25
N THR A 107 70.14 5.28 5.07
CA THR A 107 71.29 4.45 4.71
C THR A 107 71.77 4.77 3.30
N LEU A 108 70.87 5.02 2.35
CA LEU A 108 71.18 5.40 0.99
C LEU A 108 71.85 6.79 0.93
N LEU A 109 71.34 7.76 1.68
CA LEU A 109 71.94 9.10 1.84
C LEU A 109 73.36 9.03 2.42
N SER A 110 73.54 8.33 3.54
CA SER A 110 74.85 8.22 4.20
C SER A 110 75.86 7.44 3.35
N THR A 111 75.47 6.31 2.78
CA THR A 111 76.32 5.47 1.92
C THR A 111 76.70 6.20 0.64
N GLY A 112 75.76 6.91 0.02
CA GLY A 112 76.00 7.74 -1.16
C GLY A 112 76.96 8.91 -0.89
N ALA A 113 76.86 9.55 0.28
CA ALA A 113 77.81 10.59 0.68
C ALA A 113 79.23 10.04 0.87
N THR A 114 79.38 8.87 1.49
CA THR A 114 80.69 8.18 1.62
C THR A 114 81.26 7.79 0.27
N LEU A 115 80.44 7.21 -0.62
CA LEU A 115 80.88 6.84 -1.96
C LEU A 115 81.36 8.06 -2.74
N LYS A 116 80.63 9.18 -2.67
CA LYS A 116 81.00 10.45 -3.31
C LYS A 116 82.31 11.01 -2.75
N ALA A 117 82.54 10.93 -1.45
CA ALA A 117 83.80 11.35 -0.83
C ALA A 117 84.98 10.52 -1.35
N ILE A 118 84.85 9.19 -1.43
CA ILE A 118 85.91 8.31 -1.97
C ILE A 118 86.17 8.61 -3.45
N MET A 119 85.14 8.95 -4.24
CA MET A 119 85.31 9.34 -5.64
C MET A 119 86.08 10.66 -5.78
N LEU A 120 85.82 11.65 -4.92
CA LEU A 120 86.58 12.90 -4.90
C LEU A 120 88.05 12.66 -4.49
N GLU A 121 88.28 11.85 -3.45
CA GLU A 121 89.64 11.44 -3.04
C GLU A 121 90.40 10.76 -4.19
N ALA A 122 89.72 9.89 -4.95
CA ALA A 122 90.32 9.22 -6.11
C ALA A 122 90.72 10.22 -7.22
N GLN A 123 89.89 11.23 -7.48
CA GLN A 123 90.16 12.29 -8.44
C GLN A 123 91.33 13.17 -8.03
N ASP A 124 91.35 13.59 -6.77
CA ASP A 124 92.44 14.41 -6.22
C ASP A 124 93.76 13.62 -6.22
N ALA A 125 93.74 12.35 -5.80
CA ALA A 125 94.92 11.48 -5.81
C ALA A 125 95.47 11.21 -7.22
N ALA A 126 94.60 11.02 -8.22
CA ALA A 126 95.01 10.85 -9.62
C ALA A 126 95.53 12.16 -10.24
N ARG A 127 94.99 13.32 -9.83
CA ARG A 127 95.44 14.64 -10.28
C ARG A 127 96.83 15.00 -9.74
N ASP A 128 97.12 14.65 -8.49
CA ASP A 128 98.38 14.96 -7.82
C ASP A 128 99.52 13.97 -8.17
N ASP A 129 99.22 12.87 -8.85
CA ASP A 129 100.21 11.87 -9.26
C ASP A 129 100.88 12.19 -10.61
N LEU A 130 101.99 12.93 -10.55
CA LEU A 130 102.83 13.32 -11.69
C LEU A 130 103.52 12.16 -12.43
N ILE A 131 103.51 10.94 -11.88
CA ILE A 131 104.22 9.76 -12.42
C ILE A 131 103.25 8.68 -12.97
N GLY A 132 101.95 8.83 -12.75
CA GLY A 132 100.89 8.00 -13.36
C GLY A 132 100.74 6.59 -12.77
N ILE A 133 101.02 6.42 -11.48
CA ILE A 133 100.89 5.15 -10.73
C ILE A 133 99.45 4.94 -10.21
N VAL A 134 98.75 6.00 -9.83
CA VAL A 134 97.38 5.98 -9.31
C VAL A 134 96.40 5.96 -10.47
N VAL A 135 95.70 4.84 -10.62
CA VAL A 135 94.56 4.71 -11.53
C VAL A 135 93.28 4.99 -10.74
N GLU A 136 92.57 6.07 -11.07
CA GLU A 136 91.31 6.47 -10.41
C GLU A 136 90.27 5.33 -10.38
N ALA A 137 90.24 4.52 -11.45
CA ALA A 137 89.38 3.35 -11.56
C ALA A 137 89.74 2.21 -10.58
N GLU A 138 90.97 2.15 -10.07
CA GLU A 138 91.44 1.11 -9.14
C GLU A 138 91.51 1.61 -7.68
N TYR A 139 91.53 2.94 -7.47
CA TYR A 139 91.56 3.55 -6.15
C TYR A 139 90.41 3.04 -5.26
N ARG A 140 90.74 2.30 -4.19
CA ARG A 140 89.79 1.70 -3.24
C ARG A 140 88.60 0.99 -3.92
N SER A 141 88.84 0.32 -5.05
CA SER A 141 87.79 -0.30 -5.88
C SER A 141 86.90 -1.28 -5.10
N GLY A 142 87.48 -2.09 -4.21
CA GLY A 142 86.72 -3.02 -3.35
C GLY A 142 85.73 -2.34 -2.40
N GLU A 143 86.12 -1.20 -1.80
CA GLU A 143 85.23 -0.41 -0.94
C GLU A 143 84.12 0.26 -1.75
N ARG A 144 84.44 0.83 -2.92
CA ARG A 144 83.43 1.41 -3.82
C ARG A 144 82.41 0.37 -4.27
N SER A 145 82.84 -0.83 -4.66
CA SER A 145 81.93 -1.93 -5.02
C SER A 145 81.09 -2.44 -3.84
N ALA A 146 81.61 -2.38 -2.61
CA ALA A 146 80.82 -2.72 -1.42
C ALA A 146 79.75 -1.65 -1.12
N LEU A 147 80.10 -0.37 -1.20
CA LEU A 147 79.17 0.73 -1.02
C LEU A 147 78.09 0.77 -2.11
N GLN A 148 78.46 0.51 -3.37
CA GLN A 148 77.49 0.45 -4.48
C GLN A 148 76.50 -0.69 -4.28
N ARG A 149 76.96 -1.90 -3.94
CA ARG A 149 76.06 -3.03 -3.63
C ARG A 149 75.08 -2.69 -2.51
N ARG A 150 75.55 -1.98 -1.48
CA ARG A 150 74.69 -1.53 -0.39
C ARG A 150 73.64 -0.51 -0.86
N ILE A 151 74.02 0.43 -1.73
CA ILE A 151 73.04 1.35 -2.36
C ILE A 151 72.00 0.56 -3.16
N ASP A 152 72.42 -0.42 -3.97
CA ASP A 152 71.52 -1.23 -4.79
C ASP A 152 70.58 -2.10 -3.93
N ASP A 153 71.04 -2.59 -2.78
CA ASP A 153 70.24 -3.36 -1.82
C ASP A 153 69.19 -2.47 -1.13
N GLU A 154 69.57 -1.25 -0.70
CA GLU A 154 68.63 -0.29 -0.09
C GLU A 154 67.61 0.25 -1.10
N GLN A 155 68.00 0.41 -2.38
CA GLN A 155 67.05 0.74 -3.45
C GLN A 155 66.01 -0.36 -3.66
N ARG A 156 66.45 -1.63 -3.64
CA ARG A 156 65.54 -2.79 -3.69
C ARG A 156 64.61 -2.83 -2.48
N GLU A 157 65.10 -2.50 -1.28
CA GLU A 157 64.25 -2.40 -0.09
C GLU A 157 63.17 -1.31 -0.23
N LEU A 158 63.49 -0.16 -0.83
CA LEU A 158 62.50 0.89 -1.11
C LEU A 158 61.43 0.43 -2.12
N GLU A 159 61.81 -0.33 -3.14
CA GLU A 159 60.85 -0.95 -4.07
C GLU A 159 59.92 -1.95 -3.38
N VAL A 160 60.46 -2.78 -2.48
CA VAL A 160 59.68 -3.72 -1.65
C VAL A 160 58.70 -2.96 -0.76
N VAL A 161 59.15 -1.91 -0.07
CA VAL A 161 58.28 -1.09 0.78
C VAL A 161 57.18 -0.41 -0.03
N ALA A 162 57.47 0.07 -1.25
CA ALA A 162 56.45 0.67 -2.12
C ALA A 162 55.39 -0.35 -2.58
N SER A 163 55.78 -1.60 -2.86
CA SER A 163 54.84 -2.69 -3.16
C SER A 163 53.94 -2.99 -1.97
N LEU A 164 54.52 -3.19 -0.78
CA LEU A 164 53.76 -3.46 0.45
C LEU A 164 52.83 -2.30 0.84
N TRP A 165 53.23 -1.06 0.56
CA TRP A 165 52.38 0.11 0.76
C TRP A 165 51.15 0.08 -0.14
N SER A 166 51.33 -0.31 -1.41
CA SER A 166 50.23 -0.44 -2.37
C SER A 166 49.24 -1.52 -1.94
N GLU A 167 49.74 -2.67 -1.47
CA GLU A 167 48.92 -3.74 -0.89
C GLU A 167 48.12 -3.23 0.33
N LEU A 168 48.74 -2.41 1.18
CA LEU A 168 48.08 -1.85 2.36
C LEU A 168 46.95 -0.86 1.99
N VAL A 169 47.10 -0.11 0.91
CA VAL A 169 46.04 0.76 0.37
C VAL A 169 44.88 -0.06 -0.19
N GLU A 170 45.16 -1.17 -0.88
CA GLU A 170 44.12 -2.08 -1.36
C GLU A 170 43.37 -2.78 -0.22
N GLU A 171 44.11 -3.23 0.80
CA GLU A 171 43.53 -3.81 2.02
C GLU A 171 42.63 -2.78 2.70
N ARG A 172 43.08 -1.52 2.82
CA ARG A 172 42.24 -0.44 3.37
C ARG A 172 40.92 -0.28 2.61
N ALA A 173 40.99 -0.20 1.28
CA ALA A 173 39.79 -0.08 0.46
C ALA A 173 38.86 -1.31 0.60
N ALA A 174 39.43 -2.51 0.82
CA ALA A 174 38.65 -3.72 1.06
C ALA A 174 37.94 -3.71 2.42
N ILE A 175 38.60 -3.26 3.49
CA ILE A 175 37.98 -3.17 4.82
C ILE A 175 36.87 -2.11 4.84
N ASP A 176 37.05 -0.98 4.13
CA ASP A 176 36.04 0.07 3.99
C ASP A 176 34.77 -0.49 3.32
N ARG A 177 34.94 -1.19 2.18
CA ARG A 177 33.81 -1.83 1.47
C ARG A 177 33.08 -2.86 2.34
N ARG A 178 33.80 -3.68 3.10
CA ARG A 178 33.20 -4.67 4.02
C ARG A 178 32.40 -4.00 5.12
N CYS A 179 32.93 -2.93 5.73
CA CYS A 179 32.24 -2.17 6.76
C CYS A 179 30.95 -1.53 6.22
N ILE A 180 31.04 -0.86 5.07
CA ILE A 180 29.86 -0.25 4.41
C ILE A 180 28.80 -1.31 4.11
N ALA A 181 29.19 -2.44 3.51
CA ALA A 181 28.25 -3.52 3.20
C ALA A 181 27.59 -4.11 4.46
N ALA A 182 28.34 -4.27 5.55
CA ALA A 182 27.79 -4.76 6.82
C ALA A 182 26.80 -3.76 7.43
N LEU A 183 27.13 -2.46 7.44
CA LEU A 183 26.24 -1.39 7.92
C LEU A 183 25.00 -1.21 7.04
N GLN A 184 25.04 -1.63 5.78
CA GLN A 184 23.91 -1.56 4.84
C GLN A 184 23.17 -2.88 4.67
N SER A 185 23.49 -3.91 5.48
CA SER A 185 22.82 -5.20 5.41
C SER A 185 21.36 -5.11 5.87
N ALA A 186 20.50 -6.02 5.38
CA ALA A 186 19.10 -6.09 5.81
C ALA A 186 18.98 -6.36 7.32
N GLU A 187 19.92 -7.11 7.88
CA GLU A 187 20.01 -7.41 9.30
C GLU A 187 20.39 -6.19 10.15
N ALA A 188 21.11 -5.20 9.59
CA ALA A 188 21.51 -3.98 10.28
C ALA A 188 20.48 -2.84 10.14
N MET A 189 19.86 -2.73 8.96
CA MET A 189 19.01 -1.60 8.57
C MET A 189 17.50 -1.91 8.58
N GLY A 190 17.12 -3.18 8.75
CA GLY A 190 15.75 -3.64 8.46
C GLY A 190 15.51 -3.77 6.95
N ALA A 191 14.31 -4.20 6.56
CA ALA A 191 13.99 -4.47 5.15
C ALA A 191 13.60 -3.18 4.38
N LEU A 192 13.18 -2.13 5.07
CA LEU A 192 12.72 -0.86 4.50
C LEU A 192 13.78 -0.10 3.67
N PRO A 193 15.03 0.10 4.14
CA PRO A 193 16.03 0.88 3.40
C PRO A 193 16.49 0.22 2.09
N GLN A 194 16.20 -1.07 1.89
CA GLN A 194 16.43 -1.79 0.65
C GLN A 194 15.33 -1.50 -0.41
N VAL A 195 14.20 -0.95 0.01
CA VAL A 195 13.09 -0.60 -0.87
C VAL A 195 13.34 0.78 -1.47
N THR A 196 13.87 0.79 -2.70
CA THR A 196 14.10 2.03 -3.44
C THR A 196 12.89 2.37 -4.32
N ALA A 197 12.67 3.66 -4.58
CA ALA A 197 11.66 4.12 -5.54
C ALA A 197 11.80 3.45 -6.92
N ALA A 198 13.04 3.19 -7.34
CA ALA A 198 13.35 2.47 -8.58
C ALA A 198 12.85 1.02 -8.51
N ALA A 199 13.20 0.28 -7.45
CA ALA A 199 12.75 -1.09 -7.23
C ALA A 199 11.22 -1.19 -7.17
N VAL A 200 10.57 -0.28 -6.45
CA VAL A 200 9.10 -0.16 -6.39
C VAL A 200 8.50 0.11 -7.77
N SER A 201 9.10 0.99 -8.56
CA SER A 201 8.58 1.36 -9.89
C SER A 201 8.67 0.21 -10.90
N THR A 202 9.68 -0.65 -10.79
CA THR A 202 9.91 -1.78 -11.70
C THR A 202 9.36 -3.11 -11.20
N ALA A 203 9.02 -3.22 -9.91
CA ALA A 203 8.51 -4.46 -9.32
C ALA A 203 7.18 -4.88 -9.95
N SER A 204 7.06 -6.18 -10.22
CA SER A 204 5.77 -6.82 -10.53
C SER A 204 4.86 -6.84 -9.30
N ALA A 205 3.56 -7.09 -9.49
CA ALA A 205 2.62 -7.22 -8.37
C ALA A 205 3.06 -8.33 -7.38
N GLU A 206 3.60 -9.42 -7.89
CA GLU A 206 4.06 -10.57 -7.10
C GLU A 206 5.33 -10.25 -6.30
N GLN A 207 6.28 -9.53 -6.89
CA GLN A 207 7.48 -9.06 -6.19
C GLN A 207 7.11 -8.08 -5.07
N LEU A 208 6.09 -7.25 -5.30
CA LEU A 208 5.56 -6.36 -4.28
C LEU A 208 4.89 -7.16 -3.14
N LEU A 209 4.07 -8.17 -3.43
CA LEU A 209 3.44 -9.00 -2.39
C LEU A 209 4.47 -9.74 -1.53
N ALA A 210 5.54 -10.25 -2.13
CA ALA A 210 6.64 -10.89 -1.41
C ALA A 210 7.40 -9.90 -0.51
N LEU A 211 7.62 -8.68 -0.99
CA LEU A 211 8.21 -7.60 -0.19
C LEU A 211 7.32 -7.25 1.01
N LEU A 212 6.01 -7.07 0.80
CA LEU A 212 5.07 -6.70 1.86
C LEU A 212 5.01 -7.77 2.97
N ALA A 213 5.10 -9.05 2.62
CA ALA A 213 5.11 -10.15 3.59
C ALA A 213 6.36 -10.16 4.50
N GLY A 214 7.44 -9.50 4.11
CA GLY A 214 8.68 -9.43 4.89
C GLY A 214 8.79 -8.21 5.82
N LEU A 215 7.81 -7.31 5.79
CA LEU A 215 7.85 -6.03 6.51
C LEU A 215 6.97 -6.06 7.77
N SER A 216 7.41 -5.39 8.83
CA SER A 216 6.61 -5.15 10.03
C SER A 216 5.47 -4.14 9.77
N ALA A 217 4.52 -4.04 10.70
CA ALA A 217 3.41 -3.09 10.57
C ALA A 217 3.91 -1.64 10.45
N THR A 218 4.89 -1.26 11.27
CA THR A 218 5.52 0.08 11.19
C THR A 218 6.33 0.26 9.91
N GLU A 219 7.04 -0.77 9.45
CA GLU A 219 7.80 -0.70 8.19
C GLU A 219 6.87 -0.51 6.99
N LEU A 220 5.72 -1.19 6.98
CA LEU A 220 4.69 -1.05 5.97
C LEU A 220 4.04 0.34 5.96
N MET A 221 3.77 0.92 7.15
CA MET A 221 3.23 2.28 7.24
C MET A 221 4.20 3.31 6.65
N LEU A 222 5.47 3.23 7.03
CA LEU A 222 6.53 4.10 6.52
C LEU A 222 6.73 3.91 5.01
N LEU A 223 6.69 2.66 4.54
CA LEU A 223 6.76 2.36 3.10
C LEU A 223 5.62 3.05 2.35
N LEU A 224 4.40 2.96 2.86
CA LEU A 224 3.23 3.56 2.23
C LEU A 224 3.20 5.08 2.29
N GLU A 225 3.75 5.67 3.35
CA GLU A 225 3.92 7.12 3.46
C GLU A 225 4.94 7.63 2.42
N GLN A 226 6.01 6.87 2.19
CA GLN A 226 7.04 7.21 1.21
C GLN A 226 6.66 6.86 -0.24
N HIS A 227 5.82 5.83 -0.43
CA HIS A 227 5.44 5.28 -1.73
C HIS A 227 3.91 5.10 -1.86
N PRO A 228 3.11 6.17 -1.82
CA PRO A 228 1.65 6.08 -1.91
C PRO A 228 1.17 5.43 -3.23
N GLU A 229 1.99 5.48 -4.29
CA GLU A 229 1.73 4.82 -5.57
C GLU A 229 1.60 3.30 -5.49
N LEU A 230 2.15 2.67 -4.44
CA LEU A 230 2.01 1.23 -4.22
C LEU A 230 0.55 0.80 -4.10
N THR A 231 -0.29 1.64 -3.50
CA THR A 231 -1.73 1.40 -3.42
C THR A 231 -2.34 1.28 -4.82
N ASN A 232 -1.88 2.08 -5.78
CA ASN A 232 -2.39 2.04 -7.17
C ASN A 232 -1.98 0.75 -7.89
N LYS A 233 -0.76 0.28 -7.65
CA LYS A 233 -0.25 -0.97 -8.22
C LYS A 233 -0.92 -2.21 -7.61
N ALA A 234 -1.23 -2.17 -6.32
CA ALA A 234 -1.93 -3.24 -5.62
C ALA A 234 -3.29 -3.56 -6.28
N PHE A 235 -4.04 -2.54 -6.71
CA PHE A 235 -5.30 -2.72 -7.43
C PHE A 235 -5.18 -3.37 -8.82
N LEU A 236 -3.96 -3.49 -9.37
CA LEU A 236 -3.73 -4.19 -10.64
C LEU A 236 -3.33 -5.66 -10.43
N ALA A 237 -3.23 -6.10 -9.18
CA ALA A 237 -2.91 -7.48 -8.87
C ALA A 237 -4.07 -8.41 -9.30
N ASP A 238 -3.70 -9.57 -9.84
CA ASP A 238 -4.64 -10.63 -10.17
C ASP A 238 -5.28 -11.18 -8.87
N PRO A 239 -6.61 -11.11 -8.70
CA PRO A 239 -7.28 -11.55 -7.46
C PRO A 239 -6.95 -12.98 -7.05
N GLU A 240 -6.76 -13.91 -8.00
CA GLU A 240 -6.41 -15.30 -7.70
C GLU A 240 -5.03 -15.40 -7.05
N ARG A 241 -4.08 -14.59 -7.52
CA ARG A 241 -2.72 -14.55 -6.94
C ARG A 241 -2.72 -13.90 -5.57
N VAL A 242 -3.52 -12.85 -5.38
CA VAL A 242 -3.70 -12.21 -4.07
C VAL A 242 -4.28 -13.21 -3.07
N ARG A 243 -5.30 -13.97 -3.47
CA ARG A 243 -5.90 -15.03 -2.64
C ARG A 243 -4.86 -16.09 -2.26
N ALA A 244 -4.14 -16.63 -3.25
CA ALA A 244 -3.11 -17.65 -3.02
C ALA A 244 -1.98 -17.17 -2.08
N TRP A 245 -1.54 -15.92 -2.26
CA TRP A 245 -0.58 -15.27 -1.37
C TRP A 245 -1.12 -15.16 0.06
N TRP A 246 -2.36 -14.66 0.22
CA TRP A 246 -2.98 -14.53 1.53
C TRP A 246 -3.13 -15.88 2.24
N ASP A 247 -3.51 -16.93 1.51
CA ASP A 247 -3.62 -18.29 2.02
C ASP A 247 -2.30 -18.91 2.43
N GLU A 248 -1.23 -18.59 1.71
CA GLU A 248 0.13 -19.00 2.08
C GLU A 248 0.53 -18.37 3.42
N LEU A 249 0.30 -17.07 3.61
CA LEU A 249 0.53 -16.40 4.91
C LEU A 249 -0.32 -17.01 6.03
N GLY A 250 -1.55 -17.42 5.70
CA GLY A 250 -2.48 -18.08 6.64
C GLY A 250 -2.08 -19.50 7.03
N ARG A 251 -1.14 -20.13 6.32
CA ARG A 251 -0.56 -21.45 6.64
C ARG A 251 0.70 -21.34 7.51
N GLN A 252 1.26 -20.14 7.66
CA GLN A 252 2.48 -19.87 8.40
C GLN A 252 2.17 -19.34 9.81
N GLY A 253 2.11 -20.25 10.78
CA GLY A 253 1.99 -19.92 12.21
C GLY A 253 0.62 -20.18 12.83
N ALA A 254 0.49 -19.85 14.12
CA ALA A 254 -0.77 -20.01 14.85
C ALA A 254 -1.78 -18.92 14.47
N ARG A 255 -3.06 -19.30 14.41
CA ARG A 255 -4.18 -18.38 14.12
C ARG A 255 -4.82 -17.88 15.42
N ASN A 256 -5.28 -16.62 15.39
CA ASN A 256 -6.05 -16.03 16.48
C ASN A 256 -7.55 -16.39 16.36
N ALA A 257 -8.40 -15.79 17.21
CA ALA A 257 -9.85 -16.01 17.22
C ALA A 257 -10.57 -15.49 15.95
N ASP A 258 -9.93 -14.59 15.19
CA ASP A 258 -10.43 -14.09 13.90
C ASP A 258 -9.85 -14.88 12.71
N GLU A 259 -9.25 -16.05 12.99
CA GLU A 259 -8.59 -16.94 12.03
C GLU A 259 -7.39 -16.36 11.27
N LEU A 260 -6.81 -15.27 11.77
CA LEU A 260 -5.64 -14.62 11.18
C LEU A 260 -4.35 -15.05 11.89
N THR A 261 -3.27 -15.23 11.13
CA THR A 261 -1.93 -15.35 11.69
C THR A 261 -1.40 -13.99 12.13
N ALA A 262 -0.35 -13.98 12.97
CA ALA A 262 0.28 -12.72 13.41
C ALA A 262 0.75 -11.85 12.23
N LEU A 263 1.25 -12.47 11.17
CA LEU A 263 1.69 -11.76 9.97
C LEU A 263 0.52 -11.15 9.18
N GLN A 264 -0.57 -11.90 9.02
CA GLN A 264 -1.80 -11.37 8.40
C GLN A 264 -2.37 -10.20 9.21
N LEU A 265 -2.36 -10.30 10.54
CA LEU A 265 -2.79 -9.22 11.42
C LEU A 265 -1.90 -7.98 11.32
N ALA A 266 -0.58 -8.18 11.22
CA ALA A 266 0.38 -7.09 11.02
C ALA A 266 0.12 -6.35 9.70
N LEU A 267 -0.17 -7.08 8.61
CA LEU A 267 -0.53 -6.48 7.31
C LEU A 267 -1.83 -5.67 7.38
N VAL A 268 -2.88 -6.21 8.02
CA VAL A 268 -4.17 -5.53 8.22
C VAL A 268 -3.98 -4.21 8.98
N ARG A 269 -3.10 -4.19 9.99
CA ARG A 269 -2.84 -3.00 10.82
C ARG A 269 -1.85 -2.01 10.19
N GLY A 270 -0.81 -2.52 9.54
CA GLY A 270 0.33 -1.74 9.03
C GLY A 270 0.15 -1.22 7.61
N ALA A 271 -0.63 -1.92 6.77
CA ALA A 271 -0.91 -1.51 5.40
C ALA A 271 -2.42 -1.43 5.08
N PRO A 272 -3.25 -0.80 5.94
CA PRO A 272 -4.71 -0.92 5.84
C PRO A 272 -5.29 -0.38 4.53
N ALA A 273 -4.66 0.65 3.94
CA ALA A 273 -5.10 1.21 2.67
C ALA A 273 -4.81 0.30 1.47
N ILE A 274 -3.81 -0.60 1.55
CA ILE A 274 -3.56 -1.64 0.55
C ILE A 274 -4.48 -2.84 0.83
N ILE A 275 -4.48 -3.35 2.07
CA ILE A 275 -5.23 -4.55 2.42
C ILE A 275 -6.75 -4.33 2.24
N GLY A 276 -7.29 -3.18 2.63
CA GLY A 276 -8.71 -2.84 2.43
C GLY A 276 -9.10 -2.61 0.97
N ALA A 277 -8.11 -2.55 0.08
CA ALA A 277 -8.24 -2.24 -1.34
C ALA A 277 -8.05 -3.45 -2.25
N LEU A 278 -7.34 -4.49 -1.78
CA LEU A 278 -6.92 -5.63 -2.58
C LEU A 278 -8.09 -6.57 -2.89
N ASP A 279 -8.46 -6.62 -4.17
CA ASP A 279 -9.35 -7.64 -4.70
C ASP A 279 -8.73 -9.04 -4.53
N GLY A 280 -9.56 -10.01 -4.17
CA GLY A 280 -9.15 -11.38 -3.86
C GLY A 280 -8.87 -11.68 -2.39
N LEU A 281 -8.85 -10.66 -1.52
CA LEU A 281 -8.87 -10.87 -0.07
C LEU A 281 -10.30 -11.14 0.45
N PRO A 282 -10.46 -11.93 1.53
CA PRO A 282 -11.76 -12.13 2.15
C PRO A 282 -12.44 -10.79 2.49
N PRO A 283 -13.74 -10.62 2.25
CA PRO A 283 -14.44 -9.37 2.56
C PRO A 283 -14.30 -8.92 4.02
N SER A 284 -14.31 -9.86 4.97
CA SER A 284 -14.08 -9.58 6.40
C SER A 284 -12.70 -8.98 6.68
N VAL A 285 -11.65 -9.44 5.98
CA VAL A 285 -10.29 -8.91 6.08
C VAL A 285 -10.22 -7.49 5.55
N ARG A 286 -10.87 -7.21 4.41
CA ARG A 286 -10.92 -5.86 3.84
C ARG A 286 -11.65 -4.89 4.75
N VAL A 287 -12.77 -5.31 5.33
CA VAL A 287 -13.51 -4.53 6.34
C VAL A 287 -12.62 -4.23 7.55
N ALA A 288 -11.94 -5.23 8.10
CA ALA A 288 -11.03 -5.06 9.23
C ALA A 288 -9.90 -4.06 8.93
N ALA A 289 -9.32 -4.11 7.74
CA ALA A 289 -8.29 -3.16 7.30
C ALA A 289 -8.85 -1.74 7.15
N ASN A 290 -10.02 -1.57 6.53
CA ASN A 290 -10.63 -0.26 6.33
C ASN A 290 -11.11 0.40 7.63
N VAL A 291 -11.28 -0.33 8.74
CA VAL A 291 -11.42 0.27 10.08
C VAL A 291 -10.21 1.14 10.43
N PHE A 292 -8.99 0.70 10.12
CA PHE A 292 -7.78 1.49 10.37
C PHE A 292 -7.66 2.66 9.38
N THR A 293 -8.04 2.47 8.11
CA THR A 293 -8.13 3.58 7.14
C THR A 293 -9.12 4.65 7.63
N ALA A 294 -10.28 4.24 8.16
CA ALA A 294 -11.26 5.14 8.76
C ALA A 294 -10.73 5.87 9.99
N LYS A 295 -10.02 5.18 10.91
CA LYS A 295 -9.36 5.82 12.07
C LYS A 295 -8.35 6.89 11.64
N ARG A 296 -7.52 6.59 10.64
CA ARG A 296 -6.55 7.57 10.10
C ARG A 296 -7.27 8.77 9.52
N ARG A 297 -8.32 8.55 8.74
CA ARG A 297 -9.13 9.62 8.15
C ARG A 297 -9.84 10.48 9.21
N ILE A 298 -10.34 9.90 10.30
CA ILE A 298 -10.89 10.67 11.43
C ILE A 298 -9.81 11.60 12.01
N ALA A 299 -8.59 11.09 12.24
CA ALA A 299 -7.50 11.90 12.75
C ALA A 299 -7.10 13.04 11.79
N GLU A 300 -7.08 12.78 10.48
CA GLU A 300 -6.87 13.81 9.45
C GLU A 300 -7.96 14.89 9.52
N ILE A 301 -9.24 14.50 9.58
CA ILE A 301 -10.36 15.44 9.69
C ILE A 301 -10.21 16.30 10.96
N ASP A 302 -9.90 15.69 12.10
CA ASP A 302 -9.72 16.39 13.37
C ASP A 302 -8.55 17.41 13.28
N GLY A 303 -7.48 17.06 12.56
CA GLY A 303 -6.37 17.97 12.25
C GLY A 303 -6.75 19.13 11.31
N LEU A 304 -7.67 18.93 10.37
CA LEU A 304 -8.11 19.94 9.40
C LEU A 304 -9.12 20.95 9.96
N VAL A 305 -9.98 20.53 10.89
CA VAL A 305 -11.09 21.35 11.42
C VAL A 305 -10.60 22.67 12.04
N GLY A 306 -9.54 22.62 12.85
CA GLY A 306 -8.97 23.80 13.50
C GLY A 306 -8.46 24.87 12.52
N PRO A 307 -7.55 24.51 11.58
CA PRO A 307 -7.09 25.38 10.50
C PRO A 307 -8.23 26.00 9.67
N ILE A 308 -9.21 25.21 9.23
CA ILE A 308 -10.32 25.71 8.40
C ILE A 308 -11.16 26.74 9.18
N ARG A 309 -11.50 26.46 10.44
CA ARG A 309 -12.24 27.41 11.30
C ARG A 309 -11.53 28.75 11.48
N ARG A 310 -10.20 28.78 11.47
CA ARG A 310 -9.41 30.02 11.57
C ARG A 310 -9.37 30.80 10.26
N ARG A 311 -9.44 30.12 9.12
CA ARG A 311 -9.30 30.70 7.77
C ARG A 311 -10.50 31.59 7.39
N ARG A 312 -11.72 31.19 7.73
CA ARG A 312 -12.99 31.94 7.53
C ARG A 312 -13.22 32.43 6.09
N LEU A 313 -12.93 31.60 5.09
CA LEU A 313 -13.26 31.87 3.69
C LEU A 313 -14.69 31.46 3.35
N ALA A 314 -15.19 32.02 2.24
CA ALA A 314 -16.42 31.53 1.63
C ALA A 314 -16.29 30.03 1.30
N GLY A 315 -17.32 29.24 1.64
CA GLY A 315 -17.31 27.78 1.50
C GLY A 315 -16.80 27.00 2.73
N ASP A 316 -16.14 27.65 3.70
CA ASP A 316 -15.62 26.95 4.89
C ASP A 316 -16.73 26.32 5.74
N ALA A 317 -17.90 26.96 5.84
CA ALA A 317 -19.03 26.43 6.59
C ALA A 317 -19.58 25.13 5.97
N GLU A 318 -19.65 25.07 4.65
CA GLU A 318 -20.11 23.89 3.91
C GLU A 318 -19.08 22.76 3.99
N LEU A 319 -17.79 23.08 3.82
CA LEU A 319 -16.70 22.13 3.99
C LEU A 319 -16.67 21.55 5.41
N LEU A 320 -16.82 22.38 6.44
CA LEU A 320 -16.88 21.91 7.83
C LEU A 320 -18.10 21.01 8.07
N ALA A 321 -19.25 21.32 7.46
CA ALA A 321 -20.44 20.48 7.55
C ALA A 321 -20.26 19.13 6.83
N ALA A 322 -19.58 19.10 5.68
CA ALA A 322 -19.24 17.87 4.96
C ALA A 322 -18.27 17.01 5.77
N LEU A 323 -17.19 17.59 6.30
CA LEU A 323 -16.23 16.90 7.17
C LEU A 323 -16.90 16.34 8.43
N ALA A 324 -17.86 17.06 9.01
CA ALA A 324 -18.61 16.57 10.17
C ALA A 324 -19.50 15.36 9.83
N ARG A 325 -20.10 15.32 8.63
CA ARG A 325 -20.87 14.16 8.15
C ARG A 325 -19.97 12.96 7.89
N GLU A 326 -18.87 13.17 7.18
CA GLU A 326 -17.85 12.13 6.92
C GLU A 326 -17.37 11.54 8.24
N ARG A 327 -16.95 12.38 9.20
CA ARG A 327 -16.49 11.93 10.52
C ARG A 327 -17.55 11.11 11.26
N ALA A 328 -18.79 11.56 11.31
CA ALA A 328 -19.88 10.84 11.98
C ALA A 328 -20.18 9.48 11.34
N TYR A 329 -20.03 9.37 10.02
CA TYR A 329 -20.15 8.11 9.30
C TYR A 329 -18.98 7.17 9.62
N LEU A 330 -17.74 7.69 9.63
CA LEU A 330 -16.55 6.90 9.96
C LEU A 330 -16.53 6.45 11.44
N GLU A 331 -17.09 7.23 12.36
CA GLU A 331 -17.28 6.81 13.77
C GLU A 331 -18.09 5.51 13.89
N ARG A 332 -19.08 5.32 13.01
CA ARG A 332 -19.85 4.08 12.94
C ARG A 332 -19.04 2.92 12.36
N ALA A 333 -18.09 3.20 11.47
CA ALA A 333 -17.20 2.19 10.92
C ALA A 333 -16.15 1.71 11.93
N VAL A 334 -15.69 2.59 12.83
CA VAL A 334 -14.69 2.24 13.85
C VAL A 334 -15.28 1.71 15.16
N ALA A 335 -16.62 1.69 15.28
CA ALA A 335 -17.33 1.13 16.41
C ALA A 335 -17.02 -0.36 16.60
N GLN A 336 -17.24 -0.89 17.80
CA GLN A 336 -17.04 -2.31 18.10
C GLN A 336 -18.33 -2.91 18.70
N PRO A 337 -19.04 -3.79 17.97
CA PRO A 337 -18.81 -4.16 16.56
C PRO A 337 -19.08 -2.98 15.59
N PRO A 338 -18.52 -2.98 14.36
CA PRO A 338 -18.79 -1.93 13.37
C PRO A 338 -20.27 -1.85 13.01
N MET A 339 -20.83 -0.63 13.02
CA MET A 339 -22.20 -0.35 12.55
C MET A 339 -22.26 0.02 11.06
N VAL A 340 -21.09 0.21 10.45
CA VAL A 340 -20.84 0.41 9.01
C VAL A 340 -19.65 -0.48 8.69
N GLN A 341 -19.75 -1.32 7.67
CA GLN A 341 -18.63 -2.15 7.25
C GLN A 341 -18.10 -1.62 5.92
N LEU A 342 -16.90 -1.05 5.94
CA LEU A 342 -16.27 -0.49 4.75
C LEU A 342 -15.49 -1.59 4.02
N TYR A 343 -16.08 -2.17 2.98
CA TYR A 343 -15.38 -3.14 2.13
C TYR A 343 -14.26 -2.48 1.32
N LEU A 344 -14.50 -1.25 0.86
CA LEU A 344 -13.51 -0.39 0.22
C LEU A 344 -13.69 1.04 0.72
N PHE A 345 -12.59 1.73 1.04
CA PHE A 345 -12.60 3.15 1.39
C PHE A 345 -11.32 3.85 0.91
N ASP A 346 -11.42 4.56 -0.21
CA ASP A 346 -10.35 5.41 -0.78
C ASP A 346 -10.97 6.75 -1.22
N PRO A 347 -11.18 7.69 -0.26
CA PRO A 347 -11.85 8.95 -0.54
C PRO A 347 -11.08 9.82 -1.53
N ALA A 348 -9.75 9.71 -1.59
CA ALA A 348 -8.90 10.46 -2.53
C ALA A 348 -9.21 10.14 -4.00
N LYS A 349 -9.78 8.97 -4.28
CA LYS A 349 -10.20 8.55 -5.63
C LYS A 349 -11.71 8.48 -5.78
N SER A 350 -12.48 9.00 -4.82
CA SER A 350 -13.94 8.90 -4.80
C SER A 350 -14.42 7.44 -4.80
N ARG A 351 -13.81 6.56 -3.98
CA ARG A 351 -14.16 5.14 -3.93
C ARG A 351 -14.65 4.75 -2.54
N ILE A 352 -15.82 4.12 -2.50
CA ILE A 352 -16.43 3.57 -1.30
C ILE A 352 -17.34 2.41 -1.66
N VAL A 353 -17.20 1.31 -0.94
CA VAL A 353 -18.14 0.19 -0.97
C VAL A 353 -18.52 -0.13 0.46
N GLU A 354 -19.80 -0.02 0.79
CA GLU A 354 -20.35 -0.42 2.10
C GLU A 354 -20.88 -1.85 2.00
N MET A 355 -20.43 -2.72 2.89
CA MET A 355 -20.96 -4.07 3.09
C MET A 355 -22.04 -4.04 4.19
N ILE A 356 -23.14 -4.72 3.94
CA ILE A 356 -24.29 -4.88 4.84
C ILE A 356 -24.52 -6.37 5.01
N GLY A 357 -24.74 -6.82 6.24
CA GLY A 357 -24.75 -8.24 6.60
C GLY A 357 -23.35 -8.79 6.88
N GLU A 358 -23.24 -10.10 7.00
CA GLU A 358 -21.99 -10.79 7.32
C GLU A 358 -21.55 -11.69 6.15
N TRP A 359 -20.29 -11.56 5.75
CA TRP A 359 -19.66 -12.50 4.83
C TRP A 359 -19.02 -13.65 5.62
N ASN A 360 -19.61 -14.85 5.54
CA ASN A 360 -19.15 -16.05 6.22
C ASN A 360 -19.61 -17.31 5.47
N ASP A 361 -19.29 -18.51 5.98
CA ASP A 361 -19.59 -19.79 5.33
C ASP A 361 -21.09 -20.04 5.09
N ARG A 362 -21.99 -19.28 5.71
CA ARG A 362 -23.45 -19.34 5.49
C ARG A 362 -23.92 -18.42 4.37
N THR A 363 -23.07 -17.52 3.86
CA THR A 363 -23.44 -16.61 2.79
C THR A 363 -23.81 -17.41 1.53
N ARG A 364 -24.99 -17.17 0.99
CA ARG A 364 -25.51 -17.79 -0.24
C ARG A 364 -26.03 -16.77 -1.24
N THR A 365 -26.45 -15.58 -0.81
CA THR A 365 -26.96 -14.55 -1.72
C THR A 365 -26.11 -13.29 -1.62
N VAL A 366 -25.43 -12.91 -2.70
CA VAL A 366 -24.64 -11.68 -2.76
C VAL A 366 -25.37 -10.63 -3.57
N LEU A 367 -25.80 -9.56 -2.92
CA LEU A 367 -26.49 -8.43 -3.55
C LEU A 367 -25.47 -7.34 -3.87
N THR A 368 -25.27 -7.01 -5.15
CA THR A 368 -24.45 -5.86 -5.56
C THR A 368 -25.36 -4.73 -6.02
N TYR A 369 -25.54 -3.73 -5.15
CA TYR A 369 -26.39 -2.58 -5.42
C TYR A 369 -25.57 -1.41 -5.97
N VAL A 370 -25.87 -0.99 -7.20
CA VAL A 370 -25.21 0.12 -7.89
C VAL A 370 -26.19 1.29 -8.03
N PRO A 371 -25.89 2.44 -7.40
CA PRO A 371 -26.77 3.60 -7.43
C PRO A 371 -26.68 4.42 -8.73
N GLY A 372 -27.59 5.37 -8.88
CA GLY A 372 -27.71 6.21 -10.08
C GLY A 372 -26.73 7.39 -10.17
N THR A 373 -27.02 8.26 -11.14
CA THR A 373 -26.30 9.51 -11.40
C THR A 373 -26.22 10.41 -10.16
N LEU A 374 -25.26 11.33 -10.13
CA LEU A 374 -25.00 12.28 -9.03
C LEU A 374 -24.56 11.66 -7.70
N THR A 375 -24.47 10.33 -7.61
CA THR A 375 -23.91 9.65 -6.44
C THR A 375 -22.46 10.08 -6.21
N ASN A 376 -22.16 10.58 -5.02
CA ASN A 376 -20.83 10.99 -4.58
C ASN A 376 -20.54 10.43 -3.17
N MET A 377 -19.37 10.75 -2.60
CA MET A 377 -18.98 10.26 -1.27
C MET A 377 -19.96 10.72 -0.18
N ASP A 378 -20.44 11.97 -0.24
CA ASP A 378 -21.37 12.55 0.74
C ASP A 378 -22.73 11.84 0.73
N SER A 379 -23.11 11.23 -0.40
CA SER A 379 -24.31 10.39 -0.50
C SER A 379 -24.31 9.23 0.51
N PHE A 380 -23.15 8.67 0.86
CA PHE A 380 -23.02 7.60 1.86
C PHE A 380 -23.11 8.12 3.30
N TYR A 381 -22.71 9.37 3.54
CA TYR A 381 -22.56 9.95 4.89
C TYR A 381 -23.88 10.50 5.46
N GLY A 382 -24.95 10.50 4.67
CA GLY A 382 -26.25 11.04 5.05
C GLY A 382 -26.86 10.33 6.27
N LYS A 383 -27.46 11.12 7.17
CA LYS A 383 -28.05 10.63 8.45
C LYS A 383 -29.15 9.58 8.30
N LYS A 384 -29.82 9.49 7.15
CA LYS A 384 -30.90 8.53 6.87
C LYS A 384 -30.43 7.30 6.08
N ALA A 385 -29.13 7.19 5.79
CA ALA A 385 -28.57 6.14 4.94
C ALA A 385 -29.37 5.93 3.64
N SER A 386 -29.88 7.01 3.02
CA SER A 386 -30.85 6.95 1.91
C SER A 386 -30.39 6.10 0.74
N LEU A 387 -29.09 6.13 0.45
CA LEU A 387 -28.48 5.35 -0.62
C LEU A 387 -28.46 3.85 -0.32
N GLN A 388 -28.33 3.48 0.96
CA GLN A 388 -28.19 2.11 1.42
C GLN A 388 -29.53 1.47 1.83
N GLN A 389 -30.65 2.21 1.80
CA GLN A 389 -31.92 1.77 2.39
C GLN A 389 -32.46 0.49 1.76
N MET A 390 -32.52 0.41 0.43
CA MET A 390 -33.02 -0.79 -0.25
C MET A 390 -32.12 -2.00 0.01
N ALA A 391 -30.80 -1.85 -0.09
CA ALA A 391 -29.85 -2.93 0.22
C ALA A 391 -29.99 -3.43 1.67
N LYS A 392 -30.16 -2.52 2.64
CA LYS A 392 -30.42 -2.84 4.06
C LYS A 392 -31.76 -3.52 4.25
N TRP A 393 -32.78 -3.10 3.53
CA TRP A 393 -34.09 -3.72 3.58
C TRP A 393 -34.02 -5.17 3.08
N LEU A 394 -33.42 -5.39 1.91
CA LEU A 394 -33.33 -6.72 1.30
C LEU A 394 -32.49 -7.68 2.14
N GLU A 395 -31.36 -7.24 2.70
CA GLU A 395 -30.57 -8.07 3.61
C GLU A 395 -31.31 -8.36 4.92
N GLY A 396 -31.93 -7.34 5.52
CA GLY A 396 -32.68 -7.50 6.77
C GLY A 396 -33.99 -8.29 6.67
N ASN A 397 -34.52 -8.49 5.46
CA ASN A 397 -35.71 -9.30 5.18
C ASN A 397 -35.39 -10.63 4.50
N ASP A 398 -34.12 -11.02 4.46
CA ASP A 398 -33.75 -12.39 4.07
C ASP A 398 -34.26 -13.39 5.12
N PRO A 399 -35.17 -14.31 4.75
CA PRO A 399 -35.75 -15.27 5.68
C PRO A 399 -34.72 -16.24 6.29
N ASP A 400 -33.62 -16.51 5.57
CA ASP A 400 -32.61 -17.48 5.98
C ASP A 400 -31.38 -16.81 6.60
N GLY A 401 -31.25 -15.48 6.50
CA GLY A 401 -30.12 -14.71 7.00
C GLY A 401 -28.79 -15.15 6.36
N THR A 402 -28.82 -15.40 5.05
CA THR A 402 -27.69 -15.88 4.22
C THR A 402 -27.23 -14.84 3.19
N SER A 403 -27.82 -13.65 3.20
CA SER A 403 -27.52 -12.58 2.26
C SER A 403 -26.48 -11.62 2.81
N VAL A 404 -25.74 -11.03 1.88
CA VAL A 404 -24.83 -9.92 2.14
C VAL A 404 -24.98 -8.95 0.98
N ALA A 405 -25.04 -7.65 1.28
CA ALA A 405 -25.20 -6.62 0.27
C ALA A 405 -24.00 -5.68 0.21
N PHE A 406 -23.58 -5.33 -1.00
CA PHE A 406 -22.54 -4.36 -1.29
C PHE A 406 -23.16 -3.15 -2.00
N VAL A 407 -23.14 -1.99 -1.34
CA VAL A 407 -23.53 -0.72 -1.94
C VAL A 407 -22.29 -0.14 -2.62
N PHE A 408 -22.27 -0.17 -3.95
CA PHE A 408 -21.08 -0.01 -4.76
C PHE A 408 -20.93 1.39 -5.32
N LYS A 409 -19.80 2.05 -5.02
CA LYS A 409 -19.37 3.29 -5.70
C LYS A 409 -17.85 3.31 -5.85
N ASP A 410 -17.35 2.83 -6.98
CA ASP A 410 -15.93 2.88 -7.29
C ASP A 410 -15.61 3.92 -8.37
N GLY A 411 -15.10 5.07 -7.96
CA GLY A 411 -14.72 6.17 -8.85
C GLY A 411 -15.84 7.16 -9.12
N VAL A 412 -15.67 7.99 -10.15
CA VAL A 412 -16.60 9.07 -10.47
C VAL A 412 -17.82 8.53 -11.21
N PHE A 413 -19.01 8.83 -10.71
CA PHE A 413 -20.29 8.55 -11.36
C PHE A 413 -20.73 9.79 -12.17
N PRO A 414 -21.67 9.68 -13.12
CA PRO A 414 -22.06 10.82 -13.95
C PRO A 414 -22.55 12.00 -13.11
N GLY A 415 -21.96 13.18 -13.31
CA GLY A 415 -22.23 14.38 -12.51
C GLY A 415 -21.86 14.29 -11.02
N GLY A 416 -21.11 13.25 -10.63
CA GLY A 416 -20.67 13.00 -9.25
C GLY A 416 -19.33 13.63 -8.90
N ALA A 417 -18.84 14.61 -9.66
CA ALA A 417 -17.70 15.43 -9.26
C ALA A 417 -18.10 16.29 -8.04
N GLU A 418 -17.21 16.43 -7.06
CA GLU A 418 -17.51 17.06 -5.77
C GLU A 418 -18.02 18.51 -5.93
N GLY A 419 -19.32 18.70 -5.72
CA GLY A 419 -19.89 19.94 -5.20
C GLY A 419 -20.18 21.07 -6.19
N SER A 420 -21.28 20.98 -6.95
CA SER A 420 -22.20 22.11 -7.20
C SER A 420 -23.49 21.64 -7.88
N LYS A 421 -24.66 21.82 -7.25
CA LYS A 421 -25.96 21.57 -7.90
C LYS A 421 -26.37 22.75 -8.79
N ASN A 422 -25.52 23.17 -9.72
CA ASN A 422 -25.94 24.15 -10.72
C ASN A 422 -26.57 23.46 -11.95
N ALA A 423 -27.47 24.16 -12.64
CA ALA A 423 -28.20 23.59 -13.77
C ALA A 423 -27.30 23.16 -14.94
N ALA A 424 -26.12 23.77 -15.10
CA ALA A 424 -25.17 23.39 -16.15
C ALA A 424 -24.47 22.06 -15.86
N GLU A 425 -24.13 21.79 -14.59
CA GLU A 425 -23.61 20.50 -14.14
C GLU A 425 -24.67 19.41 -14.21
N PHE A 426 -25.93 19.74 -13.94
CA PHE A 426 -27.05 18.80 -14.15
C PHE A 426 -27.16 18.38 -15.62
N VAL A 427 -27.14 19.32 -16.57
CA VAL A 427 -27.13 18.99 -18.01
C VAL A 427 -25.90 18.19 -18.42
N GLY A 428 -24.72 18.54 -17.91
CA GLY A 428 -23.48 17.80 -18.14
C GLY A 428 -23.55 16.36 -17.60
N ALA A 429 -24.19 16.15 -16.45
CA ALA A 429 -24.40 14.84 -15.85
C ALA A 429 -25.24 13.93 -16.75
N PHE A 430 -26.32 14.43 -17.36
CA PHE A 430 -27.13 13.64 -18.29
C PHE A 430 -26.39 13.31 -19.58
N ALA A 431 -25.63 14.26 -20.14
CA ALA A 431 -24.82 14.00 -21.34
C ALA A 431 -23.77 12.91 -21.07
N GLN A 432 -23.09 12.99 -19.92
CA GLN A 432 -22.13 11.97 -19.49
C GLN A 432 -22.81 10.64 -19.14
N ALA A 433 -23.99 10.66 -18.53
CA ALA A 433 -24.76 9.46 -18.19
C ALA A 433 -25.26 8.72 -19.43
N ASN A 434 -25.37 9.41 -20.58
CA ASN A 434 -25.78 8.84 -21.85
C ASN A 434 -24.59 8.44 -22.75
N ASP A 435 -23.35 8.57 -22.26
CA ASP A 435 -22.12 8.21 -22.99
C ASP A 435 -21.72 6.75 -22.71
N PRO A 436 -21.80 5.85 -23.72
CA PRO A 436 -21.40 4.45 -23.56
C PRO A 436 -19.93 4.27 -23.19
N GLU A 437 -19.03 5.13 -23.66
CA GLU A 437 -17.59 5.03 -23.33
C GLU A 437 -17.34 5.37 -21.86
N PHE A 438 -18.07 6.34 -21.31
CA PHE A 438 -18.01 6.65 -19.89
C PHE A 438 -18.47 5.45 -19.04
N ALA A 439 -19.60 4.84 -19.38
CA ALA A 439 -20.10 3.65 -18.69
C ALA A 439 -19.13 2.46 -18.84
N ARG A 440 -18.57 2.22 -20.03
CA ARG A 440 -17.55 1.19 -20.27
C ARG A 440 -16.30 1.42 -19.43
N LYS A 441 -15.81 2.66 -19.32
CA LYS A 441 -14.60 2.94 -18.51
C LYS A 441 -14.84 2.72 -17.03
N THR A 442 -15.97 3.19 -16.50
CA THR A 442 -16.28 3.15 -15.07
C THR A 442 -16.70 1.76 -14.60
N SER A 443 -17.38 0.98 -15.44
CA SER A 443 -17.80 -0.39 -15.13
C SER A 443 -16.68 -1.41 -15.03
N LYS A 444 -15.46 -1.10 -15.51
CA LYS A 444 -14.31 -1.98 -15.27
C LYS A 444 -14.07 -2.21 -13.77
N ALA A 445 -14.26 -1.19 -12.94
CA ALA A 445 -14.10 -1.35 -11.49
C ALA A 445 -15.15 -2.30 -10.89
N LEU A 446 -16.38 -2.28 -11.41
CA LEU A 446 -17.42 -3.22 -10.97
C LEU A 446 -17.11 -4.65 -11.43
N TYR A 447 -16.58 -4.82 -12.64
CA TYR A 447 -16.08 -6.11 -13.13
C TYR A 447 -14.93 -6.64 -12.26
N ASP A 448 -13.92 -5.81 -11.96
CA ASP A 448 -12.77 -6.18 -11.13
C ASP A 448 -13.22 -6.57 -9.70
N PHE A 449 -14.19 -5.83 -9.13
CA PHE A 449 -14.81 -6.16 -7.86
C PHE A 449 -15.48 -7.54 -7.86
N GLN A 450 -16.25 -7.86 -8.91
CA GLN A 450 -16.89 -9.18 -9.06
C GLN A 450 -15.85 -10.30 -9.19
N LEU A 451 -14.77 -10.06 -9.95
CA LEU A 451 -13.65 -11.00 -10.04
C LEU A 451 -12.94 -11.16 -8.68
N GLY A 452 -12.85 -10.09 -7.90
CA GLY A 452 -12.30 -10.10 -6.55
C GLY A 452 -13.11 -10.94 -5.57
N LEU A 453 -14.44 -10.90 -5.64
CA LEU A 453 -15.32 -11.78 -4.86
C LEU A 453 -15.30 -13.22 -5.39
N ALA A 454 -15.07 -13.38 -6.70
CA ALA A 454 -15.15 -14.67 -7.38
C ALA A 454 -14.18 -15.74 -6.85
N VAL A 455 -13.04 -15.31 -6.33
CA VAL A 455 -11.98 -16.20 -5.86
C VAL A 455 -12.20 -16.70 -4.44
N ASP A 456 -13.21 -16.18 -3.74
CA ASP A 456 -13.57 -16.69 -2.42
C ASP A 456 -14.24 -18.09 -2.55
N PRO A 457 -13.81 -19.10 -1.77
CA PRO A 457 -14.37 -20.45 -1.84
C PRO A 457 -15.89 -20.51 -1.67
N ILE A 458 -16.49 -19.57 -0.93
CA ILE A 458 -17.94 -19.51 -0.70
C ILE A 458 -18.72 -19.45 -2.03
N ARG A 459 -18.14 -18.89 -3.10
CA ARG A 459 -18.79 -18.84 -4.41
C ARG A 459 -19.05 -20.21 -5.04
N SER A 460 -18.28 -21.22 -4.65
CA SER A 460 -18.45 -22.59 -5.13
C SER A 460 -19.47 -23.39 -4.30
N GLU A 461 -19.99 -22.82 -3.21
CA GLU A 461 -20.95 -23.50 -2.36
C GLU A 461 -22.30 -23.69 -3.06
N PRO A 462 -22.97 -24.85 -2.87
CA PRO A 462 -24.31 -25.06 -3.42
C PRO A 462 -25.30 -23.98 -2.95
N GLY A 463 -26.07 -23.46 -3.90
CA GLY A 463 -27.05 -22.40 -3.66
C GLY A 463 -26.47 -20.98 -3.64
N TYR A 464 -25.14 -20.82 -3.86
CA TYR A 464 -24.55 -19.50 -4.02
C TYR A 464 -25.09 -18.79 -5.27
N ARG A 465 -25.37 -17.49 -5.16
CA ARG A 465 -25.81 -16.64 -6.28
C ARG A 465 -25.39 -15.18 -6.14
N ASP A 466 -25.04 -14.60 -7.28
CA ASP A 466 -24.74 -13.18 -7.46
C ASP A 466 -25.97 -12.46 -8.06
N VAL A 467 -26.49 -11.45 -7.36
CA VAL A 467 -27.60 -10.59 -7.82
C VAL A 467 -27.10 -9.16 -7.97
N ALA A 468 -27.16 -8.60 -9.18
CA ALA A 468 -26.84 -7.20 -9.42
C ALA A 468 -28.12 -6.37 -9.47
N ILE A 469 -28.15 -5.25 -8.74
CA ILE A 469 -29.30 -4.35 -8.65
C ILE A 469 -28.86 -2.95 -9.06
N GLY A 470 -29.37 -2.45 -10.17
CA GLY A 470 -29.00 -1.14 -10.72
C GLY A 470 -30.13 -0.14 -10.61
N HIS A 471 -29.95 0.92 -9.82
CA HIS A 471 -30.88 2.06 -9.83
C HIS A 471 -30.47 3.08 -10.88
N SER A 472 -31.40 3.49 -11.75
CA SER A 472 -31.15 4.55 -12.75
C SER A 472 -29.92 4.23 -13.60
N TRP A 473 -28.92 5.12 -13.66
CA TRP A 473 -27.66 4.87 -14.36
C TRP A 473 -26.86 3.66 -13.83
N GLY A 474 -27.09 3.21 -12.60
CA GLY A 474 -26.44 2.02 -12.05
C GLY A 474 -26.63 0.78 -12.91
N LEU A 475 -27.77 0.65 -13.61
CA LEU A 475 -27.98 -0.44 -14.58
C LEU A 475 -27.02 -0.36 -15.77
N ALA A 476 -26.74 0.84 -16.29
CA ALA A 476 -25.80 1.02 -17.38
C ALA A 476 -24.39 0.61 -16.96
N ASN A 477 -24.03 0.82 -15.69
CA ASN A 477 -22.77 0.36 -15.13
C ASN A 477 -22.72 -1.18 -15.06
N ILE A 478 -23.77 -1.83 -14.55
CA ILE A 478 -23.87 -3.30 -14.46
C ILE A 478 -23.79 -3.95 -15.83
N THR A 479 -24.61 -3.52 -16.79
CA THR A 479 -24.62 -4.09 -18.14
C THR A 479 -23.32 -3.81 -18.90
N SER A 480 -22.66 -2.67 -18.63
CA SER A 480 -21.30 -2.44 -19.15
C SER A 480 -20.25 -3.34 -18.46
N ALA A 481 -20.42 -3.71 -17.19
CA ALA A 481 -19.57 -4.69 -16.53
C ALA A 481 -19.78 -6.10 -17.12
N GLU A 482 -20.99 -6.45 -17.52
CA GLU A 482 -21.26 -7.67 -18.29
C GLU A 482 -20.57 -7.65 -19.66
N VAL A 483 -20.42 -6.48 -20.31
CA VAL A 483 -19.60 -6.37 -21.54
C VAL A 483 -18.12 -6.68 -21.26
N HIS A 484 -17.60 -6.34 -20.07
CA HIS A 484 -16.23 -6.68 -19.67
C HIS A 484 -16.02 -8.14 -19.29
N GLY A 485 -17.09 -8.85 -18.89
CA GLY A 485 -16.96 -10.23 -18.45
C GLY A 485 -17.80 -10.60 -17.24
N ALA A 486 -18.36 -9.64 -16.50
CA ALA A 486 -19.06 -9.90 -15.24
C ALA A 486 -20.26 -10.84 -15.45
N THR A 487 -20.43 -11.81 -14.55
CA THR A 487 -21.52 -12.78 -14.59
C THR A 487 -22.39 -12.62 -13.35
N TYR A 488 -23.70 -12.63 -13.53
CA TYR A 488 -24.67 -12.62 -12.45
C TYR A 488 -25.69 -13.74 -12.67
N ASN A 489 -26.29 -14.24 -11.59
CA ASN A 489 -27.46 -15.10 -11.69
C ASN A 489 -28.70 -14.29 -12.03
N LYS A 490 -28.79 -13.06 -11.51
CA LYS A 490 -29.91 -12.15 -11.74
C LYS A 490 -29.44 -10.70 -11.83
N VAL A 491 -30.02 -9.95 -12.75
CA VAL A 491 -29.85 -8.50 -12.90
C VAL A 491 -31.21 -7.84 -12.75
N ILE A 492 -31.34 -6.98 -11.76
CA ILE A 492 -32.56 -6.25 -11.44
C ILE A 492 -32.34 -4.78 -11.78
N SER A 493 -33.19 -4.24 -12.63
CA SER A 493 -33.29 -2.83 -12.94
C SER A 493 -34.32 -2.16 -12.04
N LEU A 494 -33.91 -1.11 -11.34
CA LEU A 494 -34.80 -0.20 -10.61
C LEU A 494 -34.83 1.13 -11.38
N ALA A 495 -35.83 1.32 -12.22
CA ALA A 495 -35.94 2.45 -13.16
C ALA A 495 -34.64 2.69 -13.95
N GLY A 496 -34.10 1.63 -14.57
CA GLY A 496 -32.78 1.67 -15.21
C GLY A 496 -32.70 2.59 -16.44
N ALA A 497 -31.56 3.27 -16.58
CA ALA A 497 -31.34 4.25 -17.65
C ALA A 497 -31.22 3.60 -19.03
N GLY A 498 -30.47 2.51 -19.16
CA GLY A 498 -30.30 1.77 -20.41
C GLY A 498 -29.05 0.92 -20.45
N MET A 499 -28.84 0.24 -21.58
CA MET A 499 -27.73 -0.69 -21.81
C MET A 499 -26.83 -0.20 -22.96
N PRO A 500 -25.51 -0.45 -22.90
CA PRO A 500 -24.60 -0.07 -23.99
C PRO A 500 -24.90 -0.88 -25.27
N PRO A 501 -24.58 -0.34 -26.47
CA PRO A 501 -24.87 -1.00 -27.74
C PRO A 501 -24.36 -2.44 -27.88
N GLU A 502 -23.23 -2.74 -27.23
CA GLU A 502 -22.53 -4.02 -27.30
C GLU A 502 -23.10 -5.07 -26.35
N TRP A 503 -23.94 -4.65 -25.40
CA TRP A 503 -24.52 -5.56 -24.42
C TRP A 503 -25.48 -6.54 -25.07
N GLN A 504 -25.44 -7.77 -24.59
CA GLN A 504 -26.35 -8.85 -24.94
C GLN A 504 -26.71 -9.59 -23.64
N PRO A 505 -27.94 -10.12 -23.53
CA PRO A 505 -28.32 -10.91 -22.37
C PRO A 505 -27.43 -12.16 -22.28
N ARG A 506 -27.01 -12.49 -21.06
CA ARG A 506 -26.19 -13.66 -20.80
C ARG A 506 -27.04 -14.89 -20.56
N ALA A 507 -26.64 -16.01 -21.16
CA ALA A 507 -27.29 -17.29 -20.93
C ALA A 507 -27.18 -17.68 -19.45
N GLY A 508 -28.31 -18.03 -18.83
CA GLY A 508 -28.39 -18.37 -17.41
C GLY A 508 -28.55 -17.19 -16.45
N THR A 509 -28.62 -15.96 -16.96
CA THR A 509 -28.92 -14.75 -16.18
C THR A 509 -30.37 -14.34 -16.42
N THR A 510 -31.13 -14.07 -15.35
CA THR A 510 -32.48 -13.49 -15.46
C THR A 510 -32.42 -11.96 -15.34
N TYR A 511 -33.23 -11.27 -16.14
CA TYR A 511 -33.27 -9.81 -16.19
C TYR A 511 -34.69 -9.32 -15.90
N THR A 512 -34.86 -8.45 -14.91
CA THR A 512 -36.18 -7.96 -14.47
C THR A 512 -36.15 -6.43 -14.30
N ASP A 513 -37.22 -5.74 -14.68
CA ASP A 513 -37.36 -4.28 -14.52
C ASP A 513 -38.54 -3.91 -13.62
N TYR A 514 -38.24 -3.08 -12.62
CA TYR A 514 -39.19 -2.45 -11.72
C TYR A 514 -39.13 -0.95 -11.92
N SER A 515 -40.27 -0.35 -12.27
CA SER A 515 -40.34 1.08 -12.57
C SER A 515 -41.68 1.68 -12.12
N TYR A 516 -41.64 2.92 -11.65
CA TYR A 516 -42.82 3.80 -11.62
C TYR A 516 -42.83 4.66 -12.89
N TRP A 517 -43.94 5.33 -13.18
CA TRP A 517 -43.91 6.39 -14.19
C TRP A 517 -43.15 7.60 -13.63
N ASP A 518 -41.97 7.88 -14.18
CA ASP A 518 -41.05 8.90 -13.67
C ASP A 518 -40.47 9.81 -14.78
N PHE A 519 -39.55 10.71 -14.42
CA PHE A 519 -38.98 11.67 -15.38
C PHE A 519 -38.07 10.97 -16.41
N LEU A 520 -37.40 9.89 -16.01
CA LEU A 520 -36.52 9.11 -16.86
C LEU A 520 -37.36 8.34 -17.88
N MET A 521 -38.48 7.75 -17.48
CA MET A 521 -39.44 7.10 -18.38
C MET A 521 -39.97 8.10 -19.43
N GLN A 522 -40.27 9.33 -19.03
CA GLN A 522 -40.64 10.39 -19.98
C GLN A 522 -39.50 10.69 -20.97
N ALA A 523 -38.26 10.81 -20.48
CA ALA A 523 -37.11 11.05 -21.35
C ALA A 523 -36.87 9.88 -22.32
N GLN A 524 -36.94 8.63 -21.84
CA GLN A 524 -36.81 7.41 -22.64
C GLN A 524 -37.90 7.31 -23.72
N SER A 525 -39.10 7.86 -23.46
CA SER A 525 -40.18 7.89 -24.46
C SER A 525 -39.83 8.61 -25.75
N THR A 526 -38.86 9.53 -25.70
CA THR A 526 -38.35 10.26 -26.87
C THR A 526 -37.32 9.48 -27.70
N GLY A 527 -36.80 8.36 -27.17
CA GLY A 527 -35.69 7.61 -27.77
C GLY A 527 -34.30 8.25 -27.59
N GLY A 528 -34.22 9.43 -26.95
CA GLY A 528 -32.95 10.14 -26.74
C GLY A 528 -32.04 9.54 -25.66
N VAL A 529 -32.57 8.65 -24.82
CA VAL A 529 -31.85 8.00 -23.72
C VAL A 529 -31.38 6.61 -24.17
N TRP A 530 -30.06 6.39 -24.17
CA TRP A 530 -29.37 5.17 -24.59
C TRP A 530 -29.71 4.68 -26.01
N GLY A 531 -30.25 5.57 -26.85
CA GLY A 531 -30.72 5.22 -28.19
C GLY A 531 -31.90 4.25 -28.19
N GLY A 532 -32.71 4.25 -27.13
CA GLY A 532 -33.88 3.37 -26.98
C GLY A 532 -33.58 1.99 -26.40
N ARG A 533 -32.32 1.68 -26.07
CA ARG A 533 -31.93 0.44 -25.36
C ARG A 533 -32.20 0.59 -23.87
N ASN A 534 -33.47 0.59 -23.49
CA ASN A 534 -33.93 0.78 -22.12
C ASN A 534 -34.59 -0.52 -21.61
N PRO A 535 -34.40 -0.88 -20.33
CA PRO A 535 -34.87 -2.17 -19.78
C PRO A 535 -36.39 -2.35 -19.91
N ASN A 536 -37.17 -1.30 -19.66
CA ASN A 536 -38.63 -1.30 -19.79
C ASN A 536 -39.19 -1.50 -21.22
N ARG A 537 -38.31 -1.53 -22.24
CA ARG A 537 -38.66 -1.65 -23.67
C ARG A 537 -37.91 -2.79 -24.36
N SER A 538 -37.10 -3.52 -23.59
CA SER A 538 -36.24 -4.61 -24.04
C SER A 538 -37.02 -5.91 -23.88
N ASP A 539 -37.05 -6.75 -24.92
CA ASP A 539 -37.68 -8.09 -24.83
C ASP A 539 -36.88 -9.02 -23.90
N GLU A 540 -35.63 -8.64 -23.60
CA GLU A 540 -34.71 -9.36 -22.73
C GLU A 540 -34.99 -9.16 -21.24
N PHE A 541 -35.65 -8.07 -20.85
CA PHE A 541 -36.05 -7.79 -19.48
C PHE A 541 -37.53 -8.13 -19.28
N ASP A 542 -37.84 -8.93 -18.25
CA ASP A 542 -39.21 -9.07 -17.78
C ASP A 542 -39.62 -7.77 -17.07
N SER A 543 -40.24 -6.85 -17.82
CA SER A 543 -40.80 -5.64 -17.24
C SER A 543 -42.12 -5.97 -16.54
N ARG A 544 -42.18 -5.70 -15.23
CA ARG A 544 -43.40 -5.88 -14.43
C ARG A 544 -44.47 -4.80 -14.70
N GLY A 545 -44.29 -4.00 -15.76
CA GLY A 545 -45.08 -2.81 -16.02
C GLY A 545 -44.77 -1.68 -15.04
N TYR A 546 -45.55 -0.61 -15.10
CA TYR A 546 -45.42 0.50 -14.15
C TYR A 546 -46.22 0.22 -12.89
N TYR A 547 -45.53 0.27 -11.74
CA TYR A 547 -46.19 0.33 -10.44
C TYR A 547 -46.91 1.67 -10.28
N VAL A 548 -47.95 1.68 -9.44
CA VAL A 548 -48.73 2.88 -9.13
C VAL A 548 -48.17 3.51 -7.85
N SER A 549 -47.69 4.75 -7.94
CA SER A 549 -47.19 5.48 -6.77
C SER A 549 -48.29 6.25 -6.03
N PRO A 550 -48.06 6.69 -4.78
CA PRO A 550 -49.00 7.58 -4.10
C PRO A 550 -49.28 8.88 -4.87
N HIS A 551 -48.30 9.37 -5.63
CA HIS A 551 -48.47 10.54 -6.48
C HIS A 551 -49.37 10.26 -7.69
N ASP A 552 -49.31 9.06 -8.26
CA ASP A 552 -50.17 8.66 -9.37
C ASP A 552 -51.64 8.58 -8.90
N VAL A 553 -51.88 8.02 -7.71
CA VAL A 553 -53.21 8.00 -7.07
C VAL A 553 -53.74 9.42 -6.84
N GLU A 554 -52.91 10.31 -6.27
CA GLU A 554 -53.29 11.70 -6.03
C GLU A 554 -53.64 12.44 -7.33
N LEU A 555 -52.90 12.20 -8.41
CA LEU A 555 -53.15 12.83 -9.71
C LEU A 555 -54.44 12.31 -10.36
N GLU A 556 -54.71 11.01 -10.23
CA GLU A 556 -55.96 10.40 -10.69
C GLU A 556 -57.16 10.97 -9.93
N GLU A 557 -57.09 11.03 -8.59
CA GLU A 557 -58.15 11.57 -7.73
C GLU A 557 -58.43 13.05 -7.98
N THR A 558 -57.39 13.84 -8.25
CA THR A 558 -57.52 15.27 -8.54
C THR A 558 -57.89 15.58 -9.99
N GLY A 559 -57.87 14.58 -10.88
CA GLY A 559 -58.12 14.75 -12.31
C GLY A 559 -57.08 15.63 -13.00
N ALA A 560 -55.85 15.69 -12.47
CA ALA A 560 -54.80 16.55 -12.99
C ALA A 560 -54.35 16.07 -14.38
N SER A 561 -54.31 16.98 -15.35
CA SER A 561 -53.89 16.68 -16.73
C SER A 561 -52.37 16.69 -16.94
N TYR A 562 -51.60 16.97 -15.89
CA TYR A 562 -50.15 17.09 -15.93
C TYR A 562 -49.52 16.65 -14.60
N THR A 563 -48.43 15.88 -14.69
CA THR A 563 -47.63 15.47 -13.54
C THR A 563 -46.50 16.48 -13.31
N PRO A 564 -46.47 17.20 -12.17
CA PRO A 564 -45.35 18.07 -11.81
C PRO A 564 -44.01 17.32 -11.81
N VAL A 565 -42.95 17.97 -12.30
CA VAL A 565 -41.60 17.38 -12.40
C VAL A 565 -41.09 16.86 -11.05
N TRP A 566 -41.38 17.53 -9.94
CA TRP A 566 -40.95 17.06 -8.63
C TRP A 566 -41.63 15.74 -8.21
N LYS A 567 -42.88 15.48 -8.62
CA LYS A 567 -43.54 14.18 -8.38
C LYS A 567 -42.90 13.07 -9.23
N LEU A 568 -42.45 13.39 -10.43
CA LEU A 568 -41.71 12.46 -11.29
C LEU A 568 -40.31 12.15 -10.73
N ASP A 569 -39.65 13.14 -10.14
CA ASP A 569 -38.38 12.96 -9.42
C ASP A 569 -38.56 12.10 -8.16
N ASP A 570 -39.62 12.35 -7.39
CA ASP A 570 -39.99 11.54 -6.24
C ASP A 570 -40.29 10.09 -6.65
N ASN A 571 -41.05 9.86 -7.72
CA ASN A 571 -41.30 8.52 -8.29
C ASN A 571 -39.99 7.82 -8.73
N HIS A 572 -39.06 8.55 -9.35
CA HIS A 572 -37.77 8.00 -9.79
C HIS A 572 -36.91 7.54 -8.60
N ALA A 573 -36.97 8.28 -7.49
CA ALA A 573 -36.29 7.91 -6.27
C ALA A 573 -37.04 6.80 -5.50
N LEU A 574 -38.37 6.76 -5.56
CA LEU A 574 -39.23 5.88 -4.77
C LEU A 574 -38.90 4.40 -4.98
N VAL A 575 -38.66 3.97 -6.21
CA VAL A 575 -38.36 2.56 -6.56
C VAL A 575 -37.16 1.99 -5.80
N ALA A 576 -36.22 2.86 -5.40
CA ALA A 576 -35.00 2.52 -4.68
C ALA A 576 -35.09 2.79 -3.16
N GLN A 577 -36.26 3.15 -2.63
CA GLN A 577 -36.47 3.42 -1.21
C GLN A 577 -37.04 2.21 -0.50
N SER A 578 -36.79 2.10 0.80
CA SER A 578 -37.41 1.08 1.66
C SER A 578 -38.68 1.58 2.36
N SER A 579 -39.28 2.67 1.89
CA SER A 579 -40.47 3.28 2.50
C SER A 579 -41.72 2.43 2.26
N ASP A 580 -42.75 2.63 3.08
CA ASP A 580 -44.04 1.95 2.92
C ASP A 580 -44.75 2.35 1.63
N ASP A 581 -44.52 3.57 1.14
CA ASP A 581 -44.98 4.04 -0.18
C ASP A 581 -44.43 3.19 -1.33
N ASN A 582 -43.29 2.50 -1.12
CA ASN A 582 -42.67 1.58 -2.08
C ASN A 582 -42.96 0.10 -1.77
N ALA A 583 -43.88 -0.22 -0.85
CA ALA A 583 -44.15 -1.60 -0.42
C ALA A 583 -44.41 -2.57 -1.61
N PRO A 584 -45.19 -2.22 -2.64
CA PRO A 584 -45.45 -3.14 -3.77
C PRO A 584 -44.18 -3.58 -4.52
N VAL A 585 -43.24 -2.66 -4.77
CA VAL A 585 -41.97 -3.00 -5.44
C VAL A 585 -41.06 -3.76 -4.48
N ARG A 586 -40.93 -3.27 -3.25
CA ARG A 586 -40.08 -3.83 -2.22
C ARG A 586 -40.43 -5.29 -1.91
N ASP A 587 -41.72 -5.58 -1.74
CA ASP A 587 -42.20 -6.91 -1.43
C ASP A 587 -41.99 -7.84 -2.64
N ALA A 588 -42.28 -7.37 -3.86
CA ALA A 588 -42.01 -8.13 -5.08
C ALA A 588 -40.51 -8.41 -5.33
N LEU A 589 -39.62 -7.49 -4.93
CA LEU A 589 -38.17 -7.70 -4.96
C LEU A 589 -37.74 -8.76 -3.94
N THR A 590 -38.29 -8.70 -2.72
CA THR A 590 -38.04 -9.71 -1.69
C THR A 590 -38.48 -11.09 -2.16
N ASP A 591 -39.66 -11.20 -2.77
CA ASP A 591 -40.18 -12.47 -3.29
C ASP A 591 -39.32 -12.99 -4.46
N GLU A 592 -38.97 -12.13 -5.42
CA GLU A 592 -38.12 -12.53 -6.55
C GLU A 592 -36.72 -12.98 -6.07
N ILE A 593 -36.14 -12.30 -5.08
CA ILE A 593 -34.83 -12.65 -4.57
C ILE A 593 -34.93 -13.91 -3.72
N TYR A 594 -35.90 -14.07 -2.81
CA TYR A 594 -35.86 -15.14 -1.80
C TYR A 594 -36.91 -16.25 -1.94
N GLU A 595 -38.04 -16.02 -2.63
CA GLU A 595 -39.13 -17.02 -2.73
C GLU A 595 -39.06 -17.91 -3.98
N GLU A 596 -38.42 -17.48 -5.08
CA GLU A 596 -38.07 -18.37 -6.22
C GLU A 596 -37.16 -19.56 -5.83
N LEU A 597 -36.80 -19.68 -4.55
CA LEU A 597 -35.97 -20.74 -3.96
C LEU A 597 -36.75 -21.94 -3.39
N ARG A 598 -38.10 -21.94 -3.44
CA ARG A 598 -38.94 -22.97 -2.78
C ARG A 598 -39.56 -24.03 -3.70
N ASP A 599 -39.32 -23.95 -5.00
CA ASP A 599 -39.67 -24.98 -6.00
C ASP A 599 -38.42 -25.56 -6.66
#